data_AF-A0A414A4Z0-F1
#
_entry.id   AF-A0A414A4Z0-F1
#
_cell.length_a   1.000
_cell.length_b   1.000
_cell.length_c   1.000
_cell.angle_alpha   90.00
_cell.angle_beta   90.00
_cell.angle_gamma   90.00
#
_symmetry.space_group_name_H-M   'P 1'
#
loop_
_entity.id
_entity.type
_entity.pdbx_description
1 polymer ?
#
loop_
_entity_poly.entity_id
_entity_poly.type
_entity_poly.pdbx_seq_one_letter_code
_entity_poly.pdbx_strand_id
1 'polypeptide(L)'
;MKNTLGDLNNHLFAQLEKLGDDDLTGEELESELKRTDAICDISEQIIKNGELQYKAMKHMDEYGYERQKAVPEMLEVHAGGQS
;
A
#
# COMPACT_ATOMS: atom_id res chain seq x y z
N MET A 1 -1.63 13.19 4.16
CA MET A 1 -1.08 12.58 2.92
C MET A 1 -1.45 11.10 2.99
N LYS A 2 -1.60 10.40 1.86
CA LYS A 2 -2.01 8.98 1.83
C LYS A 2 -0.75 8.10 1.82
N ASN A 3 -0.31 7.69 3.01
CA ASN A 3 1.04 7.18 3.24
C ASN A 3 1.05 5.74 3.77
N THR A 4 -0.13 5.18 4.05
CA THR A 4 -0.26 3.93 4.79
C THR A 4 -0.48 2.73 3.87
N LEU A 5 -0.19 1.53 4.37
CA LEU A 5 -0.58 0.28 3.68
C LEU A 5 -2.11 0.15 3.54
N GLY A 6 -2.89 0.77 4.44
CA GLY A 6 -4.34 0.87 4.30
C GLY A 6 -4.76 1.73 3.10
N ASP A 7 -4.11 2.88 2.92
CA ASP A 7 -4.34 3.73 1.74
C ASP A 7 -3.99 3.00 0.45
N LEU A 8 -2.84 2.30 0.43
CA LEU A 8 -2.43 1.49 -0.72
C LEU A 8 -3.49 0.43 -1.06
N ASN A 9 -4.01 -0.27 -0.06
CA ASN A 9 -5.04 -1.28 -0.23
C ASN A 9 -6.34 -0.68 -0.81
N ASN A 10 -6.78 0.48 -0.32
CA ASN A 10 -7.93 1.20 -0.87
C ASN A 10 -7.73 1.57 -2.35
N HIS A 11 -6.52 2.00 -2.72
CA HIS A 11 -6.19 2.33 -4.11
C HIS A 11 -6.20 1.09 -5.03
N LEU A 12 -5.70 -0.04 -4.54
CA LEU A 12 -5.72 -1.31 -5.28
C LEU A 12 -7.15 -1.81 -5.51
N PHE A 13 -8.02 -1.72 -4.49
CA PHE A 13 -9.43 -2.08 -4.64
C PHE A 13 -10.17 -1.16 -5.61
N ALA A 14 -9.91 0.15 -5.56
CA ALA A 14 -10.49 1.07 -6.53
C ALA A 14 -10.05 0.76 -7.97
N GLN A 15 -8.79 0.35 -8.17
CA GLN A 15 -8.32 -0.08 -9.50
C GLN A 15 -8.98 -1.39 -9.94
N LEU A 16 -9.20 -2.33 -9.00
CA LEU A 16 -9.92 -3.57 -9.27
C LEU A 16 -11.38 -3.32 -9.68
N GLU A 17 -12.09 -2.43 -8.98
CA GLU A 17 -13.46 -2.04 -9.35
C GLU A 17 -13.50 -1.42 -10.75
N LYS A 18 -12.55 -0.55 -11.06
CA LYS A 18 -12.45 0.10 -12.38
C LYS A 18 -12.19 -0.90 -13.52
N LEU A 19 -11.37 -1.92 -13.28
CA LEU A 19 -11.15 -2.98 -14.26
C LEU A 19 -12.37 -3.90 -14.46
N GLY A 20 -13.29 -3.93 -13.50
CA GLY A 20 -14.54 -4.66 -13.60
C GLY A 20 -15.67 -3.88 -14.29
N ASP A 21 -15.40 -2.68 -14.80
CA ASP A 21 -16.37 -1.88 -15.54
C ASP A 21 -16.61 -2.47 -16.94
N ASP A 22 -17.83 -2.97 -17.18
CA ASP A 22 -18.24 -3.59 -18.45
C ASP A 22 -18.25 -2.62 -19.64
N ASP A 23 -18.27 -1.30 -19.38
CA ASP A 23 -18.21 -0.26 -20.42
C ASP A 23 -16.77 -0.02 -20.92
N LEU A 24 -15.75 -0.54 -20.23
CA LEU A 24 -14.34 -0.35 -20.55
C LEU A 24 -13.91 -1.24 -21.73
N THR A 25 -13.68 -0.65 -22.90
CA THR A 25 -13.39 -1.40 -24.13
C THR A 25 -12.28 -0.78 -24.98
N GLY A 26 -11.75 -1.55 -25.95
CA GLY A 26 -10.79 -1.08 -26.93
C GLY A 26 -9.53 -0.43 -26.32
N GLU A 27 -9.18 0.76 -26.80
CA GLU A 27 -7.98 1.48 -26.35
C GLU A 27 -8.05 1.90 -24.88
N GLU A 28 -9.24 2.15 -24.35
CA GLU A 28 -9.43 2.54 -22.94
C GLU A 28 -9.10 1.36 -22.01
N LEU A 29 -9.54 0.16 -22.37
CA LEU A 29 -9.19 -1.07 -21.66
C LEU A 29 -7.67 -1.31 -21.69
N GLU A 30 -7.03 -1.19 -22.86
CA GLU A 30 -5.58 -1.35 -22.97
C GLU A 30 -4.79 -0.33 -22.11
N SER A 31 -5.27 0.91 -22.08
CA SER A 31 -4.69 1.98 -21.25
C SER A 31 -4.81 1.66 -19.76
N GLU A 32 -5.97 1.18 -19.33
CA GLU A 32 -6.21 0.82 -17.93
C GLU A 32 -5.49 -0.45 -17.49
N LEU A 33 -5.29 -1.42 -18.38
CA LEU A 33 -4.42 -2.56 -18.10
C LEU A 33 -2.97 -2.10 -17.85
N LYS A 34 -2.42 -1.25 -18.73
CA LYS A 34 -1.07 -0.68 -18.54
C LYS A 34 -0.96 0.14 -17.25
N ARG A 35 -2.00 0.90 -16.92
CA ARG A 35 -2.07 1.65 -15.65
C ARG A 35 -2.07 0.69 -14.46
N THR A 36 -2.84 -0.39 -14.54
CA THR A 36 -2.93 -1.39 -13.48
C THR A 36 -1.58 -2.05 -13.24
N ASP A 37 -0.88 -2.45 -14.30
CA ASP A 37 0.45 -3.04 -14.20
C ASP A 37 1.43 -2.09 -13.47
N ALA A 38 1.45 -0.81 -13.89
CA ALA A 38 2.29 0.20 -13.23
C ALA A 38 1.91 0.42 -11.75
N ILE A 39 0.62 0.37 -11.41
CA ILE A 39 0.15 0.46 -10.03
C ILE A 39 0.62 -0.76 -9.23
N CYS A 40 0.51 -1.97 -9.77
CA CYS A 40 0.99 -3.19 -9.14
C CYS A 40 2.50 -3.11 -8.86
N ASP A 41 3.30 -2.70 -9.84
CA ASP A 41 4.76 -2.56 -9.71
C ASP A 41 5.14 -1.61 -8.57
N ILE A 42 4.52 -0.42 -8.52
CA ILE A 42 4.78 0.57 -7.47
C ILE A 42 4.30 0.04 -6.11
N SER A 43 3.15 -0.63 -6.07
CA SER A 43 2.59 -1.21 -4.85
C SER A 43 3.52 -2.26 -4.24
N GLU A 44 4.13 -3.11 -5.06
CA GLU A 44 5.13 -4.05 -4.59
C GLU A 44 6.34 -3.36 -3.94
N GLN A 45 6.83 -2.26 -4.52
CA GLN A 45 7.96 -1.52 -3.94
C GLN A 45 7.59 -0.92 -2.58
N ILE A 46 6.36 -0.43 -2.42
CA ILE A 46 5.85 0.09 -1.14
C ILE A 46 5.80 -1.03 -0.10
N ILE A 47 5.28 -2.21 -0.46
CA ILE A 47 5.22 -3.37 0.44
C ILE A 47 6.62 -3.82 0.84
N LYS A 48 7.56 -3.92 -0.11
CA LYS A 48 8.98 -4.26 0.16
C LYS A 48 9.61 -3.26 1.13
N ASN A 49 9.29 -1.98 1.02
CA ASN A 49 9.75 -0.94 1.94
C ASN A 49 9.14 -1.14 3.34
N GLY A 50 7.83 -1.36 3.43
CA GLY A 50 7.14 -1.66 4.70
C GLY A 50 7.71 -2.90 5.39
N GLU A 51 8.02 -3.96 4.64
CA GLU A 51 8.65 -5.17 5.16
C GLU A 51 10.07 -4.90 5.70
N LEU A 52 10.86 -4.08 4.99
CA LEU A 52 12.18 -3.68 5.46
C LEU A 52 12.11 -2.89 6.78
N GLN A 53 11.16 -1.95 6.89
CA GLN A 53 10.93 -1.19 8.11
C GLN A 53 10.51 -2.11 9.26
N TYR A 54 9.58 -3.03 9.02
CA TYR A 54 9.15 -4.02 10.01
C TYR A 54 10.31 -4.89 10.50
N LYS A 55 11.15 -5.40 9.58
CA LYS A 55 12.36 -6.16 9.92
C LYS A 55 13.34 -5.35 10.76
N ALA A 56 13.56 -4.07 10.41
CA ALA A 56 14.42 -3.18 11.19
C ALA A 56 13.87 -2.97 12.62
N MET A 57 12.56 -2.75 12.76
CA MET A 57 11.92 -2.62 14.08
C MET A 57 12.09 -3.89 14.92
N LYS A 58 11.81 -5.07 14.34
CA LYS A 58 11.97 -6.35 15.03
C LYS A 58 13.42 -6.58 15.48
N HIS A 59 14.38 -6.29 14.60
CA HIS A 59 15.80 -6.40 14.92
C HIS A 59 16.20 -5.45 16.06
N MET A 60 15.66 -4.24 16.11
CA MET A 60 15.99 -3.31 17.19
C MET A 60 15.36 -3.70 18.54
N ASP A 61 14.14 -4.24 18.53
CA ASP A 61 13.47 -4.75 19.73
C ASP A 61 14.21 -5.98 20.30
N GLU A 62 14.76 -6.86 19.46
CA GLU A 62 15.55 -8.04 19.87
C GLU A 62 16.85 -7.67 20.61
N TYR A 63 17.45 -6.52 20.30
CA TYR A 63 18.76 -6.11 20.84
C TYR A 63 18.66 -5.10 21.99
N GLY A 64 17.45 -4.84 22.49
CA GLY A 64 17.24 -4.07 23.72
C GLY A 64 17.52 -2.57 23.59
N TYR A 65 17.41 -2.00 22.38
CA TYR A 65 17.45 -0.55 22.24
C TYR A 65 16.23 0.05 22.94
N GLU A 66 16.43 0.74 24.07
CA GLU A 66 15.37 1.55 24.68
C GLU A 66 15.06 2.75 23.77
N ARG A 67 13.95 2.66 23.06
CA ARG A 67 13.42 3.73 22.21
C ARG A 67 11.92 3.80 22.37
N GLN A 68 11.38 5.01 22.20
CA GLN A 68 9.94 5.19 22.12
C GLN A 68 9.44 4.33 20.96
N LYS A 69 8.56 3.35 21.26
CA LYS A 69 7.98 2.47 20.26
C LYS A 69 7.04 3.29 19.37
N ALA A 70 7.60 3.88 18.32
CA ALA A 70 6.86 4.55 17.27
C ALA A 70 6.70 3.56 16.11
N VAL A 71 5.45 3.27 15.76
CA VAL A 71 5.13 2.56 14.53
C VAL A 71 5.29 3.57 13.39
N PRO A 72 6.03 3.25 12.32
CA PRO A 72 6.07 4.12 11.15
C PRO A 72 4.66 4.30 10.57
N GLU A 73 4.33 5.52 10.15
CA GLU A 73 3.03 5.87 9.55
C GLU A 73 2.60 4.87 8.45
N MET A 74 3.56 4.41 7.63
CA MET A 74 3.31 3.41 6.58
C MET A 74 2.68 2.10 7.10
N LEU A 75 3.04 1.68 8.31
CA LEU A 75 2.57 0.44 8.94
C LEU A 75 1.38 0.66 9.87
N GLU A 76 0.89 1.90 10.00
CA GLU A 76 -0.29 2.18 10.80
C GLU A 76 -1.54 1.63 10.13
N VAL A 77 -2.40 1.03 10.95
CA VAL A 77 -3.76 0.64 10.55
C VAL A 77 -4.69 1.71 11.07
N HIS A 78 -5.12 2.62 10.21
CA HIS A 78 -6.22 3.52 10.54
C HIS A 78 -7.50 2.67 10.58
N ALA A 79 -8.00 2.39 11.78
CA ALA A 79 -9.33 1.81 11.94
C ALA A 79 -10.32 2.72 11.22
N GLY A 80 -10.95 2.21 10.16
CA GLY A 80 -11.90 2.97 9.37
C GLY A 80 -12.97 3.58 10.28
N GLY A 81 -12.94 4.91 10.40
CA GLY A 81 -13.89 5.66 11.21
C GLY A 81 -13.26 6.31 12.44
N GLN A 82 -12.69 7.50 12.26
CA GLN A 82 -12.98 8.63 13.14
C GLN A 82 -12.59 9.95 12.46
N SER A 83 -13.63 10.78 12.25
CA SER A 83 -13.67 12.20 11.87
C SER A 83 -13.56 12.54 10.39
#